data_AF-A0A9E0EFQ4-F1
#
_entry.id   AF-A0A9E0EFQ4-F1
#
_cell.length_a   1.000
_cell.length_b   1.000
_cell.length_c   1.000
_cell.angle_alpha   90.00
_cell.angle_beta   90.00
_cell.angle_gamma   90.00
#
_symmetry.space_group_name_H-M   'P 1'
#
loop_
_entity.id
_entity.type
_entity.pdbx_description
1 polymer ?
#
loop_
_entity_poly.entity_id
_entity_poly.type
_entity_poly.pdbx_seq_one_letter_code
_entity_poly.pdbx_strand_id
1 'polypeptide(L)'
;MIRLRWVALITAGLCFLAIVGTAYILELRKIGRLGSIVDERMDRLVAVTRDVQVLKEKILFYRTPEGVARLAREQFNLTLPGERIFRVEVVSGDLLPEESP
;
A
#
# COMPACT_ATOMS: atom_id res chain seq x y z
N MET A 1 49.04 -27.29 -38.20
CA MET A 1 47.91 -27.46 -39.14
C MET A 1 46.73 -28.06 -38.39
N ILE A 2 45.72 -27.27 -38.10
CA ILE A 2 44.49 -27.76 -37.47
C ILE A 2 43.82 -28.73 -38.44
N ARG A 3 43.67 -29.99 -38.02
CA ARG A 3 42.99 -31.00 -38.83
C ARG A 3 41.51 -30.66 -38.89
N LEU A 4 40.92 -30.80 -40.08
CA LEU A 4 39.49 -30.53 -40.34
C LEU A 4 38.54 -31.22 -39.34
N ARG A 5 38.93 -32.39 -38.82
CA ARG A 5 38.22 -33.15 -37.78
C ARG A 5 38.04 -32.36 -36.48
N TRP A 6 39.04 -31.59 -36.06
CA TRP A 6 38.96 -30.77 -34.85
C TRP A 6 38.10 -29.53 -35.03
N VAL A 7 38.15 -28.92 -36.23
CA VAL A 7 37.26 -27.81 -36.57
C VAL A 7 35.81 -28.27 -36.52
N ALA A 8 35.50 -29.39 -37.17
CA ALA A 8 34.15 -29.96 -37.19
C ALA A 8 33.64 -30.27 -35.77
N LEU A 9 34.47 -30.84 -34.89
CA LEU A 9 34.10 -31.12 -33.50
C LEU A 9 33.83 -29.85 -32.69
N ILE A 10 34.67 -28.83 -32.83
CA ILE A 10 34.50 -27.55 -32.13
C ILE A 10 33.22 -26.86 -32.61
N THR A 11 32.98 -26.82 -33.92
CA THR A 11 31.78 -26.22 -34.50
C THR A 11 30.51 -26.95 -34.06
N ALA A 12 30.51 -28.29 -34.06
CA ALA A 12 29.38 -29.08 -33.58
C ALA A 12 29.11 -28.84 -32.08
N GLY A 13 30.16 -28.80 -31.26
CA GLY A 13 30.06 -28.48 -29.85
C GLY A 13 29.49 -27.08 -29.61
N LEU A 14 29.96 -26.08 -30.36
CA LEU A 14 29.49 -24.70 -30.25
C LEU A 14 28.02 -24.56 -30.65
N CYS A 15 27.59 -25.24 -31.72
CA CYS A 15 26.19 -25.28 -32.15
C CYS A 15 25.30 -25.90 -31.08
N PHE A 16 25.70 -27.02 -30.49
CA PHE A 16 24.94 -27.65 -29.42
C PHE A 16 24.80 -26.73 -28.19
N LEU A 17 25.91 -26.09 -27.79
CA LEU A 17 25.94 -25.17 -26.65
C LEU A 17 25.08 -23.92 -26.91
N ALA A 18 25.06 -23.42 -28.14
CA ALA A 18 24.20 -22.31 -28.54
C ALA A 18 22.71 -22.67 -28.45
N ILE A 19 22.31 -23.86 -28.89
CA ILE A 19 20.92 -24.34 -28.83
C ILE A 19 20.48 -24.50 -27.37
N VAL A 20 21.28 -25.19 -26.55
CA VAL A 20 20.96 -25.40 -25.13
C VAL A 20 20.96 -24.08 -24.36
N GLY A 21 21.96 -23.23 -24.59
CA GLY A 21 22.07 -21.93 -23.93
C GLY A 21 20.90 -21.02 -24.25
N THR A 22 20.48 -20.93 -25.52
CA THR A 22 19.33 -20.11 -25.92
C THR A 22 18.02 -20.62 -25.32
N ALA A 23 17.81 -21.93 -25.27
CA ALA A 23 16.65 -22.53 -24.60
C ALA A 23 16.61 -22.18 -23.10
N TYR A 24 17.73 -22.34 -22.39
CA TYR A 24 17.82 -22.00 -20.96
C TYR A 24 17.59 -20.51 -20.68
N ILE A 25 18.16 -19.63 -21.50
CA ILE A 25 17.97 -18.18 -21.35
C ILE A 25 16.48 -17.80 -21.51
N LEU A 26 15.78 -18.44 -22.46
CA LEU A 26 14.35 -18.21 -22.65
C LEU A 26 13.53 -18.66 -21.43
N GLU A 27 13.86 -19.81 -20.84
CA GLU A 27 13.20 -20.31 -19.63
C GLU A 27 13.44 -19.39 -18.43
N LEU A 28 14.67 -18.91 -18.23
CA LEU A 28 14.98 -17.96 -17.17
C LEU A 28 14.22 -16.63 -17.34
N ARG A 29 14.08 -16.13 -18.57
CA ARG A 29 13.24 -14.95 -18.84
C ARG A 29 11.77 -15.20 -18.53
N LYS A 30 11.28 -16.41 -18.78
CA LYS A 30 9.90 -16.81 -18.46
C LYS A 30 9.69 -16.85 -16.94
N ILE A 31 10.63 -17.42 -16.19
CA ILE A 31 10.61 -17.45 -14.72
C ILE A 31 10.65 -16.03 -14.15
N GLY A 32 11.54 -15.18 -14.65
CA GLY A 32 11.65 -13.78 -14.20
C GLY A 32 10.35 -12.99 -14.41
N ARG A 33 9.69 -13.17 -15.57
CA ARG A 33 8.40 -12.53 -15.85
C ARG A 33 7.28 -13.06 -14.95
N LEU A 34 7.32 -14.35 -14.60
CA LEU A 34 6.35 -14.95 -13.68
C LEU A 34 6.58 -14.45 -12.25
N GLY A 35 7.83 -14.33 -11.83
CA GLY A 35 8.23 -13.75 -10.55
C GLY A 35 7.71 -12.32 -10.38
N SER A 36 7.89 -11.46 -11.39
CA SER A 36 7.40 -10.08 -11.30
C SER A 36 5.88 -9.97 -11.17
N ILE A 37 5.13 -10.90 -11.80
CA ILE A 37 3.67 -10.94 -11.66
C ILE A 37 3.29 -11.41 -10.25
N VAL A 38 3.99 -12.41 -9.71
CA VAL A 38 3.76 -12.89 -8.35
C VAL A 38 4.05 -11.80 -7.32
N ASP A 39 5.16 -11.08 -7.46
CA ASP A 39 5.52 -9.95 -6.59
C ASP A 39 4.45 -8.85 -6.63
N GLU A 40 3.97 -8.46 -7.83
CA GLU A 40 2.89 -7.47 -7.93
C GLU A 40 1.61 -7.93 -7.22
N ARG A 41 1.27 -9.22 -7.32
CA ARG A 41 0.11 -9.77 -6.62
C ARG A 41 0.33 -9.81 -5.11
N MET A 42 1.54 -10.13 -4.66
CA MET A 42 1.91 -10.11 -3.25
C MET A 42 1.77 -8.70 -2.68
N ASP A 43 2.31 -7.68 -3.35
CA ASP A 43 2.22 -6.29 -2.93
C ASP A 43 0.76 -5.82 -2.78
N ARG A 44 -0.09 -6.17 -3.75
CA ARG A 44 -1.54 -5.90 -3.65
C ARG A 44 -2.18 -6.61 -2.47
N LEU A 45 -1.80 -7.87 -2.22
CA LEU A 45 -2.35 -8.65 -1.10
C LEU A 45 -1.95 -8.04 0.25
N VAL A 46 -0.70 -7.59 0.38
CA VAL A 46 -0.18 -6.92 1.56
C VAL A 46 -0.92 -5.60 1.81
N ALA A 47 -1.12 -4.80 0.76
CA ALA A 47 -1.87 -3.54 0.86
C ALA A 47 -3.29 -3.77 1.40
N VAL A 48 -4.03 -4.70 0.79
CA VAL A 48 -5.40 -5.03 1.22
C VAL A 48 -5.42 -5.59 2.64
N THR A 49 -4.45 -6.43 3.00
CA THR A 49 -4.35 -6.97 4.37
C THR A 49 -4.17 -5.87 5.39
N ARG A 50 -3.35 -4.86 5.08
CA ARG A 50 -3.13 -3.71 5.96
C ARG A 50 -4.39 -2.87 6.11
N ASP A 51 -5.13 -2.63 5.03
CA ASP A 51 -6.40 -1.91 5.08
C ASP A 51 -7.44 -2.64 5.93
N VAL A 52 -7.51 -3.96 5.81
CA VAL A 52 -8.38 -4.81 6.63
C VAL A 52 -8.00 -4.72 8.11
N GLN A 53 -6.71 -4.70 8.44
CA GLN A 53 -6.25 -4.55 9.82
C GLN A 53 -6.70 -3.20 10.41
N VAL A 54 -6.48 -2.10 9.69
CA VAL A 54 -6.91 -0.76 10.11
C VAL A 54 -8.43 -0.71 10.28
N LEU A 55 -9.18 -1.29 9.35
CA LEU A 55 -10.63 -1.31 9.43
C LEU A 55 -11.13 -2.15 10.62
N LYS A 56 -10.49 -3.29 10.88
CA LYS A 56 -10.81 -4.16 12.02
C LYS A 56 -10.55 -3.44 13.35
N GLU A 57 -9.47 -2.68 13.45
CA GLU A 57 -9.15 -1.86 14.63
C GLU A 57 -10.21 -0.77 14.85
N LYS A 58 -10.63 -0.06 13.78
CA LYS A 58 -11.73 0.91 13.85
C LYS A 58 -13.04 0.28 14.28
N ILE A 59 -13.39 -0.89 13.73
CA ILE A 59 -14.60 -1.63 14.12
C ILE A 59 -14.55 -2.01 15.60
N LEU A 60 -13.41 -2.50 16.09
CA LEU A 60 -13.22 -2.81 17.50
C LEU A 60 -13.40 -1.58 18.38
N PHE A 61 -12.83 -0.44 17.97
CA PHE A 61 -12.98 0.82 18.68
C PHE A 61 -14.45 1.27 18.74
N TYR A 62 -15.14 1.32 17.60
CA TYR A 62 -16.55 1.73 17.52
C TYR A 62 -17.54 0.70 18.09
N ARG A 63 -17.10 -0.51 18.41
CA ARG A 63 -17.92 -1.47 19.16
C ARG A 63 -18.08 -1.06 20.63
N THR A 64 -17.17 -0.24 21.17
CA THR A 64 -17.23 0.21 22.56
C THR A 64 -18.18 1.40 22.72
N PRO A 65 -18.88 1.53 23.87
CA PRO A 65 -19.77 2.67 24.11
C PRO A 65 -19.04 4.00 24.11
N GLU A 66 -17.81 4.05 24.62
CA GLU A 66 -16.94 5.24 24.56
C GLU A 66 -16.58 5.61 23.12
N GLY A 67 -16.27 4.61 22.28
CA GLY A 67 -15.94 4.86 20.88
C GLY A 67 -17.10 5.41 20.08
N VAL A 68 -18.32 4.92 20.33
CA VAL A 68 -19.55 5.48 19.75
C VAL A 68 -19.79 6.90 20.26
N ALA A 69 -19.65 7.14 21.57
CA ALA A 69 -19.82 8.46 22.15
C ALA A 69 -18.82 9.49 21.59
N ARG A 70 -17.57 9.07 21.36
CA ARG A 70 -16.55 9.92 20.72
C ARG A 70 -16.91 10.23 19.26
N LEU A 71 -17.34 9.22 18.50
CA LEU A 71 -17.81 9.42 17.12
C LEU A 71 -19.02 10.37 17.05
N ALA A 72 -19.99 10.19 17.94
CA ALA A 72 -21.18 11.04 18.05
C ALA A 72 -20.82 12.51 18.32
N ARG A 73 -19.84 12.76 19.20
CA ARG A 73 -19.35 14.11 19.48
C ARG A 73 -18.57 14.71 18.31
N GLU A 74 -17.60 13.97 17.76
CA GLU A 74 -16.66 14.50 16.75
C GLU A 74 -17.29 14.69 15.36
N GLN A 75 -18.13 13.75 14.90
CA GLN A 75 -18.74 13.84 13.56
C GLN A 75 -20.09 14.53 13.55
N PHE A 76 -20.86 14.42 14.63
CA PHE A 76 -22.26 14.83 14.65
C PHE A 76 -22.56 15.93 15.67
N ASN A 77 -21.56 16.39 16.44
CA ASN A 77 -21.71 17.36 17.53
C ASN A 77 -22.84 16.99 18.51
N LEU A 78 -23.08 15.69 18.70
CA LEU A 78 -24.09 15.19 19.61
C LEU A 78 -23.52 15.17 21.04
N THR A 79 -24.32 15.62 21.99
CA THR A 79 -23.98 15.62 23.42
C THR A 79 -24.83 14.63 24.18
N LEU A 80 -24.33 14.13 25.31
CA LEU A 80 -25.16 13.31 26.18
C LEU A 80 -26.28 14.14 26.83
N PRO A 81 -27.42 13.52 27.18
CA PRO A 81 -28.49 14.21 27.90
C PRO A 81 -27.97 14.78 29.21
N GLY A 82 -28.12 16.10 29.42
CA GLY A 82 -27.70 16.80 30.64
C GLY A 82 -26.26 17.32 30.65
N GLU A 83 -25.52 17.18 29.54
CA GLU A 83 -24.15 17.68 29.41
C GLU A 83 -24.13 19.22 29.28
N ARG A 84 -23.25 19.90 30.05
CA ARG A 84 -23.11 21.37 29.99
C ARG A 84 -22.13 21.76 28.89
N ILE A 85 -22.61 22.50 27.91
CA ILE A 85 -21.80 23.01 26.79
C ILE A 85 -21.26 24.39 27.20
N PHE A 86 -19.94 24.53 27.23
CA PHE A 86 -19.28 25.80 27.50
C PHE A 86 -18.85 26.44 26.18
N ARG A 87 -19.32 27.66 25.92
CA ARG A 87 -18.81 28.49 24.82
C ARG A 87 -17.67 29.35 25.36
N VAL A 88 -16.45 29.13 24.87
CA VAL A 88 -15.32 30.00 25.19
C VAL A 88 -15.39 31.20 24.25
N GLU A 89 -15.84 32.34 24.77
CA GLU A 89 -15.78 33.62 24.04
C GLU A 89 -14.50 34.35 24.43
N VAL A 90 -13.63 34.60 23.44
CA VAL A 90 -12.47 35.47 23.61
C VAL A 90 -12.96 36.89 23.42
N VAL A 91 -13.28 37.57 24.53
CA VAL A 91 -13.58 38.99 24.51
C VAL A 91 -12.25 39.73 24.37
N SER A 92 -11.98 40.25 23.17
CA SER A 92 -10.91 41.23 22.97
C SER A 92 -11.18 42.44 23.87
N GLY A 93 -10.18 42.89 24.63
CA GLY A 93 -10.29 44.08 25.48
C GLY A 93 -10.39 45.40 24.71
N ASP A 94 -10.33 45.35 23.38
CA ASP A 94 -10.47 46.52 22.53
C ASP A 94 -11.95 46.83 22.29
N LEU A 95 -12.44 47.83 23.02
CA LEU A 95 -13.70 48.52 22.74
C LEU A 95 -13.59 49.15 21.34
N LEU A 96 -14.14 48.49 20.31
CA LEU A 96 -14.41 49.16 19.05
C LEU A 96 -15.49 50.23 19.32
N PRO A 97 -15.26 51.50 18.95
CA PRO A 97 -16.20 52.57 19.22
C PRO A 97 -17.51 52.29 18.48
N GLU A 98 -18.64 52.51 19.16
CA GLU A 98 -19.97 52.37 18.56
C GLU A 98 -20.06 53.26 17.31
N GLU A 99 -20.28 52.65 16.14
CA GLU A 99 -20.80 53.36 14.99
C GLU A 99 -22.16 53.94 15.38
N SER A 100 -22.18 55.26 15.60
CA SER A 100 -23.42 56.01 15.75
C SER A 100 -24.19 56.03 14.43
N PRO A 101 -25.53 55.95 14.47
CA PRO A 101 -26.40 55.85 13.29
C PRO A 101 -26.40 57.09 12.39
#